data_AF-A0A966UQ27-F1
#
_entry.id   AF-A0A966UQ27-F1
#
_cell.length_a   1.000
_cell.length_b   1.000
_cell.length_c   1.000
_cell.angle_alpha   90.00
_cell.angle_beta   90.00
_cell.angle_gamma   90.00
#
_symmetry.space_group_name_H-M   'P 1'
#
loop_
_entity.id
_entity.type
_entity.pdbx_description
1 polymer ?
#
loop_
_entity_poly.entity_id
_entity_poly.type
_entity_poly.pdbx_seq_one_letter_code
_entity_poly.pdbx_strand_id
1 'polypeptide(L)'
;MSDTEIELVKHLDEVNKVVEEYLKGNDPTRISKELDLPRTRVVAHLNEWRVMASANDAIRARAKEALVGADAHYTKLIQQAYEVIEDATTTANLSAKTTAIKLVMDIEARRIDMLQKAGLLENKELAEEMIEIEKRQEVLVGILRDIASEHPDVRDLIMSRLSTIAKEGEVITIVHDVQ
;
A
#
# COMPACT_ATOMS: atom_id res chain seq x y z
N MET A 1 8.21 -26.38 -12.95
CA MET A 1 8.63 -25.00 -13.21
C MET A 1 9.51 -25.05 -14.43
N SER A 2 9.21 -24.28 -15.47
CA SER A 2 10.05 -24.18 -16.66
C SER A 2 11.33 -23.40 -16.31
N ASP A 3 12.44 -23.66 -17.01
CA ASP A 3 13.72 -22.95 -16.76
C ASP A 3 13.57 -21.42 -16.81
N THR A 4 12.64 -20.93 -17.63
CA THR A 4 12.30 -19.50 -17.78
C THR A 4 11.66 -18.91 -16.53
N GLU A 5 10.83 -19.67 -15.80
CA GLU A 5 10.22 -19.22 -14.55
C GLU A 5 11.27 -19.13 -13.43
N ILE A 6 12.24 -20.05 -13.41
CA ILE A 6 13.32 -20.06 -12.42
C ILE A 6 14.25 -18.86 -12.62
N GLU A 7 14.56 -18.53 -13.87
CA GLU A 7 15.40 -17.37 -14.23
C GLU A 7 14.71 -16.04 -13.90
N LEU A 8 13.40 -15.94 -14.14
CA LEU A 8 12.61 -14.77 -13.75
C LEU A 8 12.58 -14.57 -12.23
N VAL A 9 12.38 -15.63 -11.45
CA VAL A 9 12.38 -15.56 -9.98
C VAL A 9 13.75 -15.09 -9.46
N LYS A 10 14.85 -15.63 -9.99
CA LYS A 10 16.20 -15.20 -9.61
C LYS A 10 16.46 -13.72 -9.91
N HIS A 11 16.00 -13.25 -11.07
CA HIS A 11 16.12 -11.84 -11.45
C HIS A 11 15.32 -10.92 -10.51
N LEU A 12 14.08 -11.31 -10.17
CA LEU A 12 13.25 -10.57 -9.21
C LEU A 12 13.87 -10.54 -7.80
N ASP A 13 14.48 -11.63 -7.34
CA ASP A 13 15.20 -11.68 -6.07
C ASP A 13 16.43 -10.75 -6.05
N GLU A 14 17.17 -10.65 -7.17
CA GLU A 14 18.28 -9.70 -7.31
C GLU A 14 17.81 -8.24 -7.29
N VAL A 15 16.71 -7.93 -8.00
CA VAL A 15 16.09 -6.59 -7.97
C VAL A 15 15.67 -6.23 -6.54
N ASN A 16 15.01 -7.15 -5.83
CA ASN A 16 14.56 -6.91 -4.45
C ASN A 16 15.72 -6.62 -3.48
N LYS A 17 16.85 -7.36 -3.58
CA LYS A 17 18.04 -7.10 -2.76
C LYS A 17 18.65 -5.73 -3.00
N VAL A 18 18.75 -5.31 -4.27
CA VAL A 18 19.26 -3.99 -4.65
C VAL A 18 18.36 -2.87 -4.12
N VAL A 19 17.04 -3.06 -4.21
CA VAL A 19 16.04 -2.11 -3.73
C VAL A 19 16.05 -2.02 -2.21
N GLU A 20 16.20 -3.13 -1.50
CA GLU A 20 16.28 -3.15 -0.04
C GLU A 20 17.45 -2.28 0.46
N GLU A 21 18.63 -2.41 -0.14
CA GLU A 21 19.79 -1.58 0.22
C GLU A 21 19.58 -0.10 -0.15
N TYR A 22 18.88 0.18 -1.26
CA TYR A 22 18.52 1.55 -1.62
C TYR A 22 17.52 2.18 -0.64
N LEU A 23 16.54 1.40 -0.14
CA LEU A 23 15.58 1.86 0.87
C LEU A 23 16.22 2.10 2.25
N LYS A 24 17.33 1.42 2.56
CA LYS A 24 18.18 1.72 3.73
C LYS A 24 18.94 3.05 3.61
N GLY A 25 18.85 3.73 2.47
CA GLY A 25 19.48 5.03 2.21
C GLY A 25 20.87 4.94 1.56
N ASN A 26 21.31 3.74 1.15
CA ASN A 26 22.61 3.58 0.50
C ASN A 26 22.59 4.13 -0.94
N ASP A 27 23.66 4.82 -1.33
CA ASP A 27 23.81 5.29 -2.71
C ASP A 27 24.20 4.13 -3.65
N PRO A 28 23.92 4.21 -4.96
CA PRO A 28 24.21 3.13 -5.91
C PRO A 28 25.68 2.66 -5.93
N THR A 29 26.62 3.50 -5.52
CA THR A 29 28.05 3.15 -5.42
C THR A 29 28.32 2.27 -4.22
N ARG A 30 27.63 2.52 -3.10
CA ARG A 30 27.73 1.74 -1.88
C ARG A 30 27.07 0.38 -2.03
N ILE A 31 25.85 0.35 -2.60
CA ILE A 31 25.11 -0.88 -2.93
C ILE A 31 25.94 -1.78 -3.86
N SER A 32 26.61 -1.20 -4.86
CA SER A 32 27.50 -1.91 -5.78
C SER A 32 28.64 -2.65 -5.06
N LYS A 33 29.19 -2.06 -4.00
CA LYS A 33 30.26 -2.68 -3.21
C LYS A 33 29.74 -3.72 -2.22
N GLU A 34 28.58 -3.47 -1.62
CA GLU A 34 27.98 -4.36 -0.62
C GLU A 34 27.40 -5.64 -1.25
N LEU A 35 26.85 -5.53 -2.47
CA LEU A 35 26.25 -6.66 -3.19
C LEU A 35 27.18 -7.32 -4.23
N ASP A 36 28.42 -6.84 -4.38
CA ASP A 36 29.37 -7.26 -5.42
C ASP A 36 28.76 -7.23 -6.84
N LEU A 37 27.95 -6.19 -7.09
CA LEU A 37 27.26 -5.99 -8.37
C LEU A 37 27.86 -4.78 -9.10
N PRO A 38 28.01 -4.82 -10.43
CA PRO A 38 28.40 -3.64 -11.19
C PRO A 38 27.42 -2.49 -10.98
N ARG A 39 27.93 -1.27 -10.71
CA ARG A 39 27.10 -0.07 -10.51
C ARG A 39 26.07 0.16 -11.61
N THR A 40 26.41 -0.16 -12.87
CA THR A 40 25.49 -0.07 -14.01
C THR A 40 24.28 -1.00 -13.85
N ARG A 41 24.51 -2.21 -13.34
CA ARG A 41 23.46 -3.20 -13.06
C ARG A 41 22.59 -2.79 -11.87
N VAL A 42 23.20 -2.25 -10.82
CA VAL A 42 22.47 -1.66 -9.67
C VAL A 42 21.52 -0.56 -10.14
N VAL A 43 21.99 0.39 -10.95
CA VAL A 43 21.16 1.48 -11.48
C VAL A 43 20.05 0.95 -12.40
N ALA A 44 20.34 -0.07 -13.21
CA ALA A 44 19.33 -0.71 -14.05
C ALA A 44 18.20 -1.34 -13.22
N HIS A 45 18.53 -2.12 -12.19
CA HIS A 45 17.55 -2.73 -11.28
C HIS A 45 16.73 -1.67 -10.51
N LEU A 46 17.34 -0.56 -10.10
CA LEU A 46 16.62 0.55 -9.46
C LEU A 46 15.65 1.26 -10.42
N ASN A 47 16.04 1.43 -11.68
CA ASN A 47 15.17 2.00 -12.70
C ASN A 47 14.03 1.03 -13.05
N GLU A 48 14.31 -0.26 -13.15
CA GLU A 48 13.31 -1.31 -13.36
C GLU A 48 12.29 -1.31 -12.22
N TRP A 49 12.76 -1.29 -10.96
CA TRP A 49 11.90 -1.17 -9.80
C TRP A 49 11.07 0.11 -9.80
N ARG A 50 11.64 1.26 -10.16
CA ARG A 50 10.90 2.52 -10.27
C ARG A 50 9.78 2.46 -11.31
N VAL A 51 10.04 1.84 -12.45
CA VAL A 51 9.03 1.64 -13.49
C VAL A 51 7.94 0.69 -12.96
N MET A 52 8.30 -0.42 -12.32
CA MET A 52 7.34 -1.34 -11.71
C MET A 52 6.51 -0.70 -10.59
N ALA A 53 7.14 0.07 -9.71
CA ALA A 53 6.47 0.80 -8.63
C ALA A 53 5.52 1.88 -9.19
N SER A 54 5.97 2.68 -10.15
CA SER A 54 5.14 3.69 -10.82
C SER A 54 3.99 3.07 -11.61
N ALA A 55 4.21 1.91 -12.23
CA ALA A 55 3.18 1.15 -12.91
C ALA A 55 2.16 0.61 -11.90
N ASN A 56 2.59 0.13 -10.74
CA ASN A 56 1.70 -0.31 -9.66
C ASN A 56 0.85 0.85 -9.13
N ASP A 57 1.42 2.04 -8.92
CA ASP A 57 0.66 3.23 -8.49
C ASP A 57 -0.32 3.70 -9.55
N ALA A 58 0.08 3.69 -10.83
CA ALA A 58 -0.80 4.01 -11.95
C ALA A 58 -1.93 2.97 -12.12
N ILE A 59 -1.63 1.69 -11.94
CA ILE A 59 -2.62 0.60 -11.95
C ILE A 59 -3.58 0.76 -10.78
N ARG A 60 -3.09 1.12 -9.58
CA ARG A 60 -3.90 1.36 -8.39
C ARG A 60 -4.84 2.55 -8.59
N ALA A 61 -4.33 3.67 -9.10
CA ALA A 61 -5.14 4.83 -9.44
C ALA A 61 -6.21 4.49 -10.49
N ARG A 62 -5.83 3.73 -11.53
CA ARG A 62 -6.76 3.24 -12.56
C ARG A 62 -7.81 2.29 -11.99
N ALA A 63 -7.45 1.41 -11.05
CA ALA A 63 -8.39 0.52 -10.39
C ALA A 63 -9.42 1.30 -9.55
N LYS A 64 -8.97 2.33 -8.82
CA LYS A 64 -9.86 3.25 -8.08
C LYS A 64 -10.80 4.00 -9.03
N GLU A 65 -10.29 4.54 -10.13
CA GLU A 65 -11.10 5.22 -11.14
C GLU A 65 -12.11 4.26 -11.80
N ALA A 66 -11.70 3.03 -12.11
CA ALA A 66 -12.59 2.00 -12.64
C ALA A 66 -13.69 1.61 -11.65
N LEU A 67 -13.40 1.55 -10.34
CA LEU A 67 -14.39 1.29 -9.30
C LEU A 67 -15.42 2.42 -9.21
N VAL A 68 -14.98 3.69 -9.26
CA VAL A 68 -15.88 4.85 -9.29
C VAL A 68 -16.76 4.82 -10.55
N GLY A 69 -16.17 4.52 -11.71
CA GLY A 69 -16.92 4.36 -12.96
C GLY A 69 -17.92 3.21 -12.92
N ALA A 70 -17.56 2.09 -12.29
CA ALA A 70 -18.47 0.95 -12.09
C ALA A 70 -19.62 1.30 -11.14
N ASP A 71 -19.37 2.03 -10.06
CA ASP A 71 -20.42 2.50 -9.14
C ASP A 71 -21.44 3.42 -9.84
N ALA A 72 -20.95 4.34 -10.67
CA ALA A 72 -21.80 5.19 -11.50
C ALA A 72 -22.63 4.36 -12.50
N HIS A 73 -22.05 3.31 -13.08
CA HIS A 73 -22.76 2.42 -13.99
C HIS A 73 -23.86 1.63 -13.26
N TYR A 74 -23.58 1.10 -12.06
CA TYR A 74 -24.59 0.45 -11.22
C TYR A 74 -25.74 1.40 -10.88
N THR A 75 -25.43 2.63 -10.49
CA THR A 75 -26.44 3.67 -10.20
C THR A 75 -27.36 3.90 -11.40
N LYS A 76 -26.80 3.97 -12.61
CA LYS A 76 -27.59 4.13 -13.84
C LYS A 76 -28.49 2.91 -14.12
N LEU A 77 -27.97 1.69 -13.95
CA LEU A 77 -28.76 0.47 -14.16
C LEU A 77 -29.93 0.37 -13.15
N ILE A 78 -29.69 0.76 -11.90
CA ILE A 78 -30.73 0.81 -10.85
C ILE A 78 -31.82 1.82 -11.25
N GLN A 79 -31.43 3.00 -11.73
CA GLN A 79 -32.38 4.01 -12.20
C GLN A 79 -33.26 3.48 -13.35
N GLN A 80 -32.65 2.85 -14.36
CA GLN A 80 -33.39 2.24 -15.46
C GLN A 80 -34.32 1.11 -14.99
N ALA A 81 -33.90 0.33 -13.99
CA ALA A 81 -34.76 -0.70 -13.43
C ALA A 81 -35.97 -0.12 -12.68
N TYR A 82 -35.83 1.05 -12.04
CA TYR A 82 -36.98 1.78 -11.47
C TYR A 82 -37.96 2.27 -12.55
N GLU A 83 -37.46 2.77 -13.69
CA GLU A 83 -38.31 3.15 -14.83
C GLU A 83 -39.12 1.95 -15.33
N VAL A 84 -38.50 0.76 -15.43
CA VAL A 84 -39.21 -0.48 -15.80
C VAL A 84 -40.27 -0.87 -14.76
N ILE A 85 -40.03 -0.64 -13.47
CA ILE A 85 -41.01 -0.88 -12.40
C ILE A 85 -42.22 0.06 -12.57
N GLU A 86 -41.99 1.31 -12.91
CA GLU A 86 -43.03 2.32 -13.15
C GLU A 86 -43.86 1.96 -14.40
N ASP A 87 -43.22 1.64 -15.51
CA ASP A 87 -43.88 1.19 -16.75
C ASP A 87 -44.72 -0.08 -16.54
N ALA A 88 -44.16 -1.05 -15.81
CA ALA A 88 -44.88 -2.27 -15.44
C ALA A 88 -46.09 -1.98 -14.54
N THR A 89 -46.03 -0.92 -13.73
CA THR A 89 -47.18 -0.46 -12.92
C THR A 89 -48.25 0.16 -13.82
N THR A 90 -47.87 1.06 -14.73
CA THR A 90 -48.76 1.74 -15.67
C THR A 90 -49.49 0.75 -16.59
N THR A 91 -48.78 -0.30 -17.02
CA THR A 91 -49.32 -1.35 -17.90
C THR A 91 -50.03 -2.48 -17.14
N ALA A 92 -50.14 -2.39 -15.82
CA ALA A 92 -50.68 -3.43 -14.93
C ALA A 92 -50.01 -4.81 -15.09
N ASN A 93 -48.74 -4.84 -15.47
CA ASN A 93 -47.96 -6.07 -15.67
C ASN A 93 -47.19 -6.45 -14.39
N LEU A 94 -47.89 -7.11 -13.47
CA LEU A 94 -47.35 -7.49 -12.15
C LEU A 94 -46.16 -8.48 -12.24
N SER A 95 -46.12 -9.32 -13.27
CA SER A 95 -45.02 -10.26 -13.51
C SER A 95 -43.73 -9.52 -13.88
N ALA A 96 -43.82 -8.57 -14.81
CA ALA A 96 -42.69 -7.70 -15.16
C ALA A 96 -42.22 -6.87 -13.97
N LYS A 97 -43.15 -6.31 -13.19
CA LYS A 97 -42.85 -5.55 -11.97
C LYS A 97 -42.06 -6.38 -10.95
N THR A 98 -42.49 -7.61 -10.70
CA THR A 98 -41.82 -8.52 -9.75
C THR A 98 -40.41 -8.87 -10.25
N THR A 99 -40.25 -9.08 -11.55
CA THR A 99 -38.94 -9.38 -12.16
C THR A 99 -38.00 -8.18 -12.07
N ALA A 100 -38.48 -6.96 -12.32
CA ALA A 100 -37.69 -5.74 -12.21
C ALA A 100 -37.26 -5.45 -10.76
N ILE A 101 -38.12 -5.67 -9.77
CA ILE A 101 -37.75 -5.55 -8.34
C ILE A 101 -36.63 -6.54 -7.99
N LYS A 102 -36.69 -7.79 -8.45
CA LYS A 102 -35.61 -8.76 -8.26
C LYS A 102 -34.32 -8.31 -8.92
N LEU A 103 -34.40 -7.77 -10.14
CA LEU A 103 -33.26 -7.23 -10.85
C LEU A 103 -32.58 -6.10 -10.08
N VAL A 104 -33.34 -5.17 -9.47
CA VAL A 104 -32.78 -4.12 -8.61
C VAL A 104 -32.02 -4.73 -7.43
N MET A 105 -32.61 -5.69 -6.73
CA MET A 105 -31.95 -6.35 -5.59
C MET A 105 -30.66 -7.06 -6.00
N ASP A 106 -30.66 -7.75 -7.14
CA ASP A 106 -29.49 -8.46 -7.66
C ASP A 106 -28.37 -7.49 -8.06
N ILE A 107 -28.73 -6.34 -8.66
CA ILE A 107 -27.77 -5.30 -9.03
C ILE A 107 -27.16 -4.67 -7.77
N GLU A 108 -27.98 -4.32 -6.77
CA GLU A 108 -27.49 -3.72 -5.52
C GLU A 108 -26.58 -4.69 -4.74
N ALA A 109 -26.94 -5.98 -4.70
CA ALA A 109 -26.10 -7.00 -4.06
C ALA A 109 -24.70 -7.10 -4.70
N ARG A 110 -24.62 -7.05 -6.04
CA ARG A 110 -23.34 -7.07 -6.77
C ARG A 110 -22.53 -5.80 -6.56
N ARG A 111 -23.19 -4.64 -6.50
CA ARG A 111 -22.57 -3.35 -6.19
C ARG A 111 -21.94 -3.37 -4.80
N ILE A 112 -22.68 -3.83 -3.79
CA ILE A 112 -22.20 -3.94 -2.40
C ILE A 112 -21.02 -4.90 -2.29
N ASP A 113 -21.07 -6.08 -2.92
CA ASP A 113 -19.97 -7.05 -2.92
C ASP A 113 -18.69 -6.47 -3.55
N MET A 114 -18.82 -5.72 -4.65
CA MET A 114 -17.70 -5.01 -5.26
C MET A 114 -17.10 -3.97 -4.32
N LEU A 115 -17.93 -3.12 -3.69
CA LEU A 115 -17.48 -2.07 -2.78
C LEU A 115 -16.85 -2.64 -1.51
N GLN A 116 -17.37 -3.73 -0.96
CA GLN A 116 -16.77 -4.42 0.18
C GLN A 116 -15.39 -4.98 -0.17
N LYS A 117 -15.25 -5.61 -1.33
CA LYS A 117 -13.95 -6.10 -1.82
C LYS A 117 -12.96 -4.96 -2.03
N ALA A 118 -13.40 -3.83 -2.57
CA ALA A 118 -12.58 -2.64 -2.72
C ALA A 118 -12.12 -2.07 -1.35
N GLY A 119 -13.02 -1.92 -0.38
CA GLY A 119 -12.67 -1.43 0.95
C GLY A 119 -11.75 -2.38 1.73
N LEU A 120 -11.88 -3.69 1.54
CA LEU A 120 -10.95 -4.67 2.11
C LEU A 120 -9.55 -4.59 1.50
N LEU A 121 -9.44 -4.24 0.20
CA LEU A 121 -8.15 -4.01 -0.44
C LEU A 121 -7.49 -2.74 0.11
N GLU A 122 -8.24 -1.65 0.26
CA GLU A 122 -7.70 -0.39 0.82
C GLU A 122 -7.22 -0.56 2.26
N ASN A 123 -7.95 -1.30 3.11
CA ASN A 123 -7.54 -1.55 4.49
C ASN A 123 -6.28 -2.41 4.60
N LYS A 124 -6.11 -3.41 3.73
CA LYS A 124 -4.89 -4.22 3.68
C LYS A 124 -3.69 -3.41 3.23
N GLU A 125 -3.87 -2.59 2.20
CA GLU A 125 -2.81 -1.71 1.68
C GLU A 125 -2.36 -0.68 2.73
N LEU A 126 -3.31 -0.04 3.42
CA LEU A 126 -3.00 0.91 4.50
C LEU A 126 -2.26 0.22 5.66
N ALA A 127 -2.64 -1.02 6.00
CA ALA A 127 -1.94 -1.80 7.02
C ALA A 127 -0.50 -2.12 6.61
N GLU A 128 -0.26 -2.50 5.35
CA GLU A 128 1.08 -2.75 4.82
C GLU A 128 1.95 -1.47 4.82
N GLU A 129 1.40 -0.33 4.39
CA GLU A 129 2.10 0.95 4.48
C GLU A 129 2.41 1.36 5.92
N MET A 130 1.48 1.14 6.86
CA MET A 130 1.71 1.40 8.27
C MET A 130 2.85 0.57 8.85
N ILE A 131 2.92 -0.73 8.53
CA ILE A 131 4.01 -1.62 8.98
C ILE A 131 5.35 -1.14 8.44
N GLU A 132 5.42 -0.73 7.17
CA GLU A 132 6.64 -0.21 6.56
C GLU A 132 7.06 1.13 7.17
N ILE A 133 6.10 2.00 7.52
CA ILE A 133 6.36 3.25 8.24
C ILE A 133 6.88 2.96 9.65
N GLU A 134 6.28 2.02 10.38
CA GLU A 134 6.73 1.59 11.71
C GLU A 134 8.17 1.07 11.66
N LYS A 135 8.49 0.21 10.68
CA LYS A 135 9.85 -0.32 10.48
C LYS A 135 10.86 0.79 10.18
N ARG A 136 10.51 1.77 9.34
CA ARG A 136 11.37 2.94 9.07
C ARG A 136 11.56 3.79 10.31
N GLN A 137 10.51 3.97 11.11
CA GLN A 137 10.58 4.73 12.35
C GLN A 137 11.47 4.01 13.38
N GLU A 138 11.37 2.70 13.51
CA GLU A 138 12.25 1.90 14.38
C GLU A 138 13.73 2.03 14.00
N VAL A 139 14.04 1.96 12.70
CA VAL A 139 15.42 2.17 12.20
C VAL A 139 15.92 3.59 12.50
N LEU A 140 15.08 4.60 12.29
CA LEU A 140 15.43 6.00 12.60
C LEU A 140 15.68 6.22 14.10
N VAL A 141 14.86 5.61 14.96
CA VAL A 141 15.07 5.66 16.42
C VAL A 141 16.38 4.95 16.80
N GLY A 142 16.70 3.82 16.16
CA GLY A 142 17.97 3.11 16.34
C GLY A 142 19.17 4.01 16.02
N ILE A 143 19.18 4.62 14.82
CA ILE A 143 20.24 5.54 14.38
C ILE A 143 20.39 6.71 15.37
N LEU A 144 19.29 7.29 15.82
CA LEU A 144 19.33 8.40 16.78
C LEU A 144 19.87 7.97 18.15
N ARG A 145 19.59 6.74 18.61
CA ARG A 145 20.14 6.18 19.85
C ARG A 145 21.65 5.89 19.72
N ASP A 146 22.08 5.39 18.56
CA ASP A 146 23.49 5.14 18.28
C ASP A 146 24.29 6.45 18.27
N ILE A 147 23.79 7.47 17.56
CA ILE A 147 24.39 8.82 17.54
C ILE A 147 24.42 9.44 18.94
N ALA A 148 23.35 9.29 19.72
CA ALA A 148 23.30 9.80 21.10
C ALA A 148 24.28 9.10 22.05
N SER A 149 24.73 7.88 21.71
CA SER A 149 25.74 7.15 22.48
C SER A 149 27.15 7.59 22.13
N GLU A 150 27.39 7.96 20.86
CA GLU A 150 28.69 8.48 20.38
C GLU A 150 28.90 9.97 20.68
N HIS A 151 27.81 10.74 20.83
CA HIS A 151 27.85 12.19 21.04
C HIS A 151 27.07 12.63 22.32
N PRO A 152 27.73 12.61 23.49
CA PRO A 152 27.11 12.92 24.78
C PRO A 152 26.59 14.36 24.91
N ASP A 153 27.14 15.28 24.12
CA ASP A 153 26.80 16.71 24.07
C ASP A 153 25.40 16.99 23.49
N VAL A 154 24.90 16.09 22.64
CA VAL A 154 23.57 16.18 22.02
C VAL A 154 22.58 15.11 22.51
N ARG A 155 23.06 14.14 23.30
CA ARG A 155 22.28 13.00 23.83
C ARG A 155 20.98 13.44 24.51
N ASP A 156 21.07 14.38 25.46
CA ASP A 156 19.91 14.80 26.25
C ASP A 156 18.86 15.51 25.39
N LEU A 157 19.30 16.27 24.38
CA LEU A 157 18.42 16.94 23.43
C LEU A 157 17.71 15.94 22.51
N ILE A 158 18.42 14.92 22.02
CA ILE A 158 17.87 13.86 21.19
C ILE A 158 16.87 13.03 22.00
N MET A 159 17.23 12.59 23.20
CA MET A 159 16.37 11.80 24.07
C MET A 159 15.12 12.56 24.51
N SER A 160 15.25 13.85 24.84
CA SER A 160 14.11 14.71 25.14
C SER A 160 13.13 14.80 23.96
N ARG A 161 13.63 15.03 22.74
CA ARG A 161 12.79 15.13 21.53
C ARG A 161 12.16 13.80 21.12
N LEU A 162 12.89 12.70 21.26
CA LEU A 162 12.35 11.36 21.03
C LEU A 162 11.22 11.05 22.02
N SER A 163 11.38 11.43 23.30
CA SER A 163 10.35 11.22 24.32
C SER A 163 9.06 12.02 24.05
N THR A 164 9.16 13.20 23.44
CA THR A 164 7.97 14.01 23.07
C THR A 164 7.20 13.46 21.87
N ILE A 165 7.85 12.65 21.03
CA ILE A 165 7.26 12.09 19.80
C ILE A 165 6.79 10.64 20.02
N ALA A 166 7.38 9.92 20.97
CA ALA A 166 6.92 8.60 21.39
C ALA A 166 5.49 8.70 21.95
N LYS A 167 4.53 8.02 21.32
CA LYS A 167 3.16 7.88 21.84
C LYS A 167 3.14 6.94 23.05
N GLU A 168 2.19 7.20 23.96
CA GLU A 168 1.85 6.43 25.16
C GLU A 168 2.14 4.92 25.03
N GLY A 169 3.20 4.43 25.67
CA GLY A 169 3.48 3.00 25.80
C GLY A 169 4.95 2.63 25.98
N GLU A 170 5.89 3.38 25.41
CA GLU A 170 7.32 3.10 25.58
C GLU A 170 7.92 3.91 26.73
N VAL A 171 8.12 3.25 27.86
CA VAL A 171 8.90 3.79 28.98
C VAL A 171 10.37 3.81 28.55
N ILE A 172 10.84 4.97 28.09
CA ILE A 172 12.27 5.20 27.88
C ILE A 172 12.89 5.41 29.27
N THR A 173 13.51 4.36 29.81
CA THR A 173 14.27 4.46 31.06
C THR A 173 15.49 5.35 30.85
N ILE A 174 15.45 6.56 31.41
CA ILE A 174 16.61 7.47 31.46
C ILE A 174 17.54 6.92 32.55
N VAL A 175 18.56 6.16 32.14
CA VAL A 175 19.63 5.76 33.06
C VAL A 175 20.47 7.00 33.35
N HIS A 176 20.22 7.62 34.49
CA HIS A 176 21.13 8.58 35.09
C HIS A 176 22.27 7.77 35.71
N ASP A 177 23.47 7.86 35.16
CA ASP A 177 24.65 7.53 35.95
C ASP A 177 24.81 8.63 37.00
N VAL A 178 24.57 8.27 38.25
CA VAL A 178 24.85 9.11 39.40
C VAL A 178 26.18 8.63 39.99
N GLN A 179 27.18 9.52 39.90
CA GLN A 179 28.52 9.51 40.51
C GLN A 179 29.64 8.73 39.81
#